data_AF-A0A4U3KZ91-F1
#
_entry.id   AF-A0A4U3KZ91-F1
#
_cell.length_a   1.000
_cell.length_b   1.000
_cell.length_c   1.000
_cell.angle_alpha   90.00
_cell.angle_beta   90.00
_cell.angle_gamma   90.00
#
_symmetry.space_group_name_H-M   'P 1'
#
loop_
_entity.id
_entity.type
_entity.pdbx_description
1 polymer ?
#
loop_
_entity_poly.entity_id
_entity_poly.type
_entity_poly.pdbx_seq_one_letter_code
_entity_poly.pdbx_strand_id
1 'polypeptide(L)' 'MNKFHDIFLELEQQIVQGDYQPGDLLPSENQLVETYNVSRETIRKALNLLINAGYIQK' A
#
# COMPACT_ATOMS: atom_id res chain seq x y z
N MET A 1 -0.85 17.90 -3.03
CA MET A 1 -0.67 16.52 -3.50
C MET A 1 -0.80 15.59 -2.29
N ASN A 2 -1.69 14.59 -2.38
CA ASN A 2 -1.98 13.69 -1.26
C ASN A 2 -1.07 12.47 -1.35
N LYS A 3 0.10 12.50 -0.68
CA LYS A 3 1.08 11.41 -0.75
C LYS A 3 0.51 10.00 -0.50
N PHE A 4 -0.49 9.86 0.39
CA PHE A 4 -1.12 8.55 0.66
C PHE A 4 -1.91 8.02 -0.55
N HIS A 5 -2.44 8.89 -1.40
CA HIS A 5 -3.19 8.49 -2.59
C HIS A 5 -2.25 8.00 -3.68
N ASP A 6 -1.10 8.66 -3.85
CA ASP A 6 -0.06 8.24 -4.81
C ASP A 6 0.46 6.83 -4.44
N ILE A 7 0.74 6.59 -3.16
CA ILE A 7 1.16 5.28 -2.63
C ILE A 7 0.08 4.21 -2.84
N PHE A 8 -1.19 4.57 -2.65
CA PHE A 8 -2.31 3.67 -2.92
C PHE A 8 -2.34 3.24 -4.39
N LEU A 9 -2.27 4.20 -5.32
CA LEU A 9 -2.31 3.92 -6.76
C LEU A 9 -1.12 3.06 -7.21
N GLU A 10 0.06 3.31 -6.66
CA GLU A 10 1.26 2.55 -6.99
C GLU A 10 1.17 1.10 -6.51
N LEU A 11 0.76 0.88 -5.25
CA LEU A 11 0.51 -0.45 -4.71
C LEU A 11 -0.63 -1.18 -5.45
N GLU A 12 -1.72 -0.48 -5.76
CA GLU A 12 -2.82 -1.02 -6.55
C GLU A 12 -2.33 -1.49 -7.93
N GLN A 13 -1.53 -0.67 -8.61
CA GLN A 13 -0.96 -1.06 -9.89
C GLN A 13 -0.05 -2.28 -9.77
N GLN A 14 0.80 -2.36 -8.75
CA GLN A 14 1.67 -3.52 -8.53
C GLN A 14 0.85 -4.81 -8.30
N ILE A 15 -0.23 -4.72 -7.51
CA ILE A 15 -1.14 -5.86 -7.29
C ILE A 15 -1.84 -6.26 -8.61
N VAL A 16 -2.34 -5.29 -9.37
CA VAL A 16 -3.03 -5.54 -10.65
C VAL A 16 -2.08 -6.07 -11.73
N GLN A 17 -0.83 -5.62 -11.74
CA GLN A 17 0.21 -6.12 -12.65
C GLN A 17 0.70 -7.53 -12.28
N GLY A 18 0.40 -7.99 -11.06
CA GLY A 18 0.76 -9.32 -10.58
C GLY A 18 2.11 -9.38 -9.86
N ASP A 19 2.68 -8.24 -9.45
CA ASP A 19 3.85 -8.18 -8.58
C ASP A 19 3.55 -8.74 -7.19
N TYR A 20 2.29 -8.63 -6.75
CA TYR A 20 1.77 -9.25 -5.55
C TYR A 20 0.59 -10.15 -5.91
N GLN A 21 0.74 -11.45 -5.66
CA GLN A 21 -0.33 -12.41 -5.87
C GLN A 21 -1.29 -12.44 -4.67
N PRO A 22 -2.54 -12.87 -4.86
CA PRO A 22 -3.44 -13.11 -3.76
C PRO A 22 -2.83 -14.10 -2.75
N GLY A 23 -2.63 -13.64 -1.51
CA GLY A 23 -2.00 -14.42 -0.44
C GLY A 23 -0.53 -14.06 -0.19
N ASP A 24 0.09 -13.28 -1.07
CA ASP A 24 1.42 -12.72 -0.81
C ASP A 24 1.39 -11.69 0.31
N LEU A 25 2.49 -11.63 1.05
CA LEU A 25 2.67 -10.64 2.10
C LEU A 25 3.21 -9.36 1.49
N LEU A 26 2.46 -8.28 1.68
CA LEU A 26 2.97 -6.94 1.42
C LEU A 26 4.15 -6.59 2.35
N PRO A 27 5.00 -5.64 1.93
CA PRO A 27 6.00 -5.07 2.82
C PRO A 27 5.35 -4.52 4.09
N SER A 28 6.04 -4.65 5.21
CA SER A 28 5.55 -4.16 6.50
C SER A 28 5.38 -2.63 6.49
N GLU A 29 4.51 -2.10 7.38
CA GLU A 29 4.30 -0.64 7.49
C GLU A 29 5.62 0.13 7.68
N ASN A 30 6.58 -0.43 8.42
CA ASN A 30 7.89 0.20 8.62
C ASN A 30 8.71 0.25 7.32
N GLN A 31 8.73 -0.85 6.56
CA GLN A 31 9.42 -0.89 5.28
C GLN A 31 8.79 0.10 4.30
N LEU A 32 7.46 0.19 4.24
CA LEU A 32 6.78 1.16 3.38
C LEU A 32 7.07 2.60 3.82
N VAL A 33 7.14 2.87 5.13
CA VAL A 33 7.54 4.18 5.66
C VAL A 33 8.94 4.58 5.19
N GLU A 34 9.89 3.64 5.24
CA GLU A 34 11.27 3.87 4.79
C GLU A 34 11.34 4.01 3.27
N THR A 35 10.70 3.11 2.50
CA THR A 35 10.68 3.12 1.03
C THR A 35 10.09 4.40 0.46
N TYR A 36 8.93 4.82 0.96
CA TYR A 36 8.24 6.01 0.47
C TYR A 36 8.67 7.30 1.20
N ASN A 37 9.48 7.18 2.25
CA ASN A 37 9.95 8.27 3.10
C ASN A 37 8.81 9.21 3.56
N VAL A 38 7.75 8.61 4.11
CA VAL A 38 6.53 9.28 4.60
C VAL A 38 6.20 8.90 6.04
N SER A 39 5.29 9.63 6.68
CA SER A 39 4.84 9.26 8.02
C SER A 39 4.07 7.94 8.03
N ARG A 40 4.14 7.20 9.15
CA ARG A 40 3.36 5.98 9.36
C ARG A 40 1.85 6.18 9.15
N GLU A 41 1.32 7.33 9.55
CA GLU A 41 -0.08 7.69 9.30
C GLU A 41 -0.43 7.75 7.81
N THR A 42 0.50 8.21 6.96
CA THR A 42 0.33 8.25 5.51
C THR A 42 0.25 6.84 4.93
N ILE A 43 1.16 5.95 5.34
CA ILE A 43 1.13 4.53 4.95
C ILE A 43 -0.14 3.85 5.43
N ARG A 44 -0.53 4.04 6.71
CA ARG A 44 -1.78 3.51 7.24
C ARG A 44 -2.99 3.93 6.41
N LYS A 45 -3.06 5.18 5.97
CA LYS A 45 -4.17 5.64 5.11
C LYS A 45 -4.16 4.93 3.77
N ALA A 46 -3.01 4.81 3.11
CA ALA A 46 -2.88 4.10 1.84
C ALA A 46 -3.28 2.62 1.97
N LEU A 47 -2.77 1.92 2.99
CA LEU A 47 -3.10 0.52 3.27
C LEU A 47 -4.58 0.33 3.60
N ASN A 48 -5.17 1.23 4.39
CA ASN A 48 -6.62 1.17 4.66
C ASN A 48 -7.42 1.33 3.36
N LEU A 49 -7.02 2.18 2.44
CA LEU A 49 -7.69 2.30 1.14
C LEU A 49 -7.60 1.00 0.34
N LEU A 50 -6.44 0.34 0.32
CA LEU A 50 -6.27 -0.97 -0.31
C LEU A 50 -7.17 -2.04 0.32
N ILE A 51 -7.28 -2.05 1.66
CA ILE A 51 -8.19 -2.95 2.39
C ILE A 51 -9.65 -2.68 2.01
N ASN A 52 -10.07 -1.41 2.01
CA ASN A 52 -11.44 -1.03 1.67
C ASN A 52 -11.78 -1.33 0.20
N ALA A 53 -10.79 -1.24 -0.69
CA ALA A 53 -10.94 -1.59 -2.10
C ALA A 53 -10.89 -3.12 -2.35
N GLY A 54 -10.56 -3.92 -1.33
CA GLY A 54 -10.55 -5.38 -1.42
C GLY A 54 -9.28 -5.97 -2.02
N TYR A 55 -8.23 -5.18 -2.21
CA TYR A 55 -6.95 -5.66 -2.75
C TYR A 55 -6.15 -6.46 -1.72
N ILE A 56 -6.27 -6.12 -0.43
CA ILE A 56 -5.46 -6.71 0.64
C ILE A 56 -6.31 -7.00 1.88
N GLN A 57 -5.86 -7.92 2.72
CA GLN A 57 -6.47 -8.23 4.02
C GLN A 57 -5.46 -8.00 5.15
N LYS A 58 -5.99 -7.76 6.36
CA LYS A 58 -5.20 -7.53 7.57
C LYS A 58 -4.87 -8.83 8.27
#